data_AF-A0ABD6I0W8-F1
#
_entry.id   AF-A0ABD6I0W8-F1
#
_cell.length_a   1.000
_cell.length_b   1.000
_cell.length_c   1.000
_cell.angle_alpha   90.00
_cell.angle_beta   90.00
_cell.angle_gamma   90.00
#
_symmetry.space_group_name_H-M   'P 1'
#
loop_
_entity.id
_entity.type
_entity.pdbx_description
1 polymer ?
#
loop_
_entity_poly.entity_id
_entity_poly.type
_entity_poly.pdbx_seq_one_letter_code
_entity_poly.pdbx_strand_id
1 'polypeptide(L)'
;MLHGGTGKDTLKGGSGNDIYLFNAGDGQDTIIESGGTDTLRLGEGLLAEQTVLSRQRVQGYDSLVLSFRDRADSVIIQGYFSLDYYQVEQLVFADGTLWLPEDVLNYIEHNIPLPVMDTAESTADIALLKQEICQFLASGDVDDADDAGVAIPLATAQTTAENWRTAIGY
;
A
#
# COMPACT_ATOMS: atom_id res chain seq x y z
N MET A 1 -1.40 23.54 3.49
CA MET A 1 -1.46 22.78 2.23
C MET A 1 -0.53 23.43 1.23
N LEU A 2 0.36 22.65 0.64
CA LEU A 2 1.39 23.07 -0.29
C LEU A 2 1.18 22.33 -1.62
N HIS A 3 1.34 23.03 -2.73
CA HIS A 3 1.23 22.49 -4.08
C HIS A 3 2.25 23.22 -4.97
N GLY A 4 3.14 22.48 -5.63
CA GLY A 4 4.15 23.05 -6.54
C GLY A 4 3.54 23.53 -7.86
N GLY A 5 2.53 22.81 -8.35
CA GLY A 5 1.99 23.00 -9.68
C GLY A 5 2.82 22.23 -10.70
N THR A 6 2.87 22.73 -11.93
CA THR A 6 3.64 22.08 -13.00
C THR A 6 5.10 22.50 -12.97
N GLY A 7 6.03 21.55 -13.09
CA GLY A 7 7.43 21.82 -13.31
C GLY A 7 8.34 21.01 -12.41
N LYS A 8 9.28 21.69 -11.75
CA LYS A 8 10.20 21.08 -10.80
C LYS A 8 10.23 21.94 -9.55
N ASP A 9 9.44 21.58 -8.55
CA ASP A 9 9.24 22.43 -7.39
C ASP A 9 9.93 21.87 -6.14
N THR A 10 10.34 22.78 -5.25
CA THR A 10 10.81 22.43 -3.91
C THR A 10 9.81 22.89 -2.88
N LEU A 11 9.17 21.94 -2.20
CA LEU A 11 8.17 22.20 -1.18
C LEU A 11 8.79 22.00 0.21
N LYS A 12 8.62 23.00 1.08
CA LYS A 12 9.12 23.00 2.45
C LYS A 12 7.96 23.28 3.40
N GLY A 13 7.44 22.26 4.08
CA GLY A 13 6.34 22.40 5.03
C GLY A 13 6.77 23.14 6.29
N GLY A 14 7.95 22.80 6.81
CA GLY A 14 8.46 23.38 8.04
C GLY A 14 8.08 22.49 9.22
N SER A 15 7.64 23.10 10.32
CA SER A 15 7.16 22.36 11.48
C SER A 15 5.64 22.39 11.51
N GLY A 16 5.01 21.30 11.93
CA GLY A 16 3.56 21.21 12.05
C GLY A 16 3.05 19.97 11.36
N ASN A 17 1.75 19.93 11.06
CA ASN A 17 1.19 18.86 10.24
C ASN A 17 0.82 19.46 8.90
N ASP A 18 1.61 19.15 7.88
CA ASP A 18 1.51 19.69 6.54
C ASP A 18 0.82 18.71 5.60
N ILE A 19 0.25 19.29 4.54
CA ILE A 19 -0.38 18.52 3.46
C ILE A 19 0.26 18.99 2.16
N TYR A 20 0.94 18.08 1.48
CA TYR A 20 1.48 18.25 0.13
C TYR A 20 0.50 17.65 -0.86
N LEU A 21 0.05 18.44 -1.82
CA LEU A 21 -0.77 17.98 -2.92
C LEU A 21 0.12 17.79 -4.16
N PHE A 22 0.02 16.63 -4.80
CA PHE A 22 0.68 16.34 -6.07
C PHE A 22 -0.32 15.67 -7.02
N ASN A 23 -0.49 16.22 -8.22
CA ASN A 23 -1.42 15.75 -9.24
C ASN A 23 -0.67 15.20 -10.46
N ALA A 24 -1.35 14.38 -11.26
CA ALA A 24 -0.80 13.93 -12.53
C ALA A 24 -0.50 15.14 -13.44
N GLY A 25 0.70 15.19 -14.01
CA GLY A 25 1.20 16.29 -14.83
C GLY A 25 1.88 17.42 -14.07
N ASP A 26 2.00 17.34 -12.74
CA ASP A 26 2.74 18.33 -11.94
C ASP A 26 4.26 18.24 -12.17
N GLY A 27 4.79 17.14 -12.72
CA GLY A 27 6.22 17.02 -13.04
C GLY A 27 7.04 16.43 -11.90
N GLN A 28 8.13 17.09 -11.49
CA GLN A 28 9.16 16.48 -10.62
C GLN A 28 9.43 17.30 -9.38
N ASP A 29 8.77 16.95 -8.29
CA ASP A 29 8.80 17.74 -7.06
C ASP A 29 9.73 17.13 -6.00
N THR A 30 10.27 18.00 -5.15
CA THR A 30 11.07 17.62 -3.97
C THR A 30 10.42 18.20 -2.72
N ILE A 31 10.07 17.32 -1.78
CA ILE A 31 9.60 17.65 -0.44
C ILE A 31 10.79 17.61 0.51
N ILE A 32 10.92 18.67 1.32
CA ILE A 32 11.90 18.76 2.40
C ILE A 32 11.13 18.97 3.70
N GLU A 33 11.23 17.98 4.57
CA GLU A 33 10.53 17.94 5.84
C GLU A 33 11.36 18.46 7.01
N SER A 34 10.64 18.93 8.03
CA SER A 34 11.21 19.21 9.34
C SER A 34 10.22 18.88 10.46
N GLY A 35 9.64 17.68 10.35
CA GLY A 35 8.92 16.96 11.38
C GLY A 35 7.47 17.40 11.57
N GLY A 36 6.67 16.42 11.96
CA GLY A 36 5.23 16.60 11.94
C GLY A 36 4.49 15.28 11.97
N THR A 37 3.22 15.34 11.61
CA THR A 37 2.48 14.21 11.08
C THR A 37 1.92 14.64 9.74
N ASP A 38 2.74 14.47 8.72
CA ASP A 38 2.59 15.09 7.41
C ASP A 38 1.92 14.14 6.43
N THR A 39 1.30 14.71 5.40
CA THR A 39 0.58 13.96 4.38
C THR A 39 0.99 14.38 2.99
N LEU A 40 1.45 13.43 2.17
CA LEU A 40 1.47 13.57 0.72
C LEU A 40 0.16 13.00 0.18
N ARG A 41 -0.69 13.86 -0.36
CA ARG A 41 -1.94 13.49 -1.03
C ARG A 41 -1.72 13.49 -2.53
N LEU A 42 -1.93 12.33 -3.14
CA LEU A 42 -1.83 12.14 -4.58
C LEU A 42 -3.22 12.28 -5.22
N GLY A 43 -3.28 13.13 -6.24
CA GLY A 43 -4.50 13.46 -6.98
C GLY A 43 -4.95 12.38 -7.95
N GLU A 44 -6.09 12.62 -8.59
CA GLU A 44 -6.74 11.67 -9.50
C GLU A 44 -5.77 11.03 -10.52
N GLY A 45 -5.88 9.71 -10.68
CA GLY A 45 -5.03 8.94 -11.59
C GLY A 45 -3.62 8.64 -11.06
N LEU A 46 -3.28 9.01 -9.83
CA LEU A 46 -2.07 8.57 -9.14
C LEU A 46 -2.44 7.47 -8.12
N LEU A 47 -2.44 6.23 -8.60
CA LEU A 47 -2.86 5.04 -7.85
C LEU A 47 -1.68 4.31 -7.21
N ALA A 48 -1.94 3.63 -6.09
CA ALA A 48 -0.89 2.88 -5.37
C ALA A 48 -0.28 1.77 -6.25
N GLU A 49 -1.11 1.03 -6.98
CA GLU A 49 -0.69 -0.06 -7.87
C GLU A 49 0.25 0.36 -9.02
N GLN A 50 0.19 1.66 -9.39
CA GLN A 50 0.98 2.25 -10.47
C GLN A 50 2.26 2.91 -9.96
N THR A 51 2.44 2.97 -8.66
CA THR A 51 3.53 3.68 -8.01
C THR A 51 4.71 2.75 -7.77
N VAL A 52 5.90 3.24 -8.09
CA VAL A 52 7.16 2.53 -7.92
C VAL A 52 8.02 3.34 -6.96
N LEU A 53 8.37 2.72 -5.83
CA LEU A 53 9.25 3.29 -4.83
C LEU A 53 10.70 2.90 -5.10
N SER A 54 11.61 3.83 -4.86
CA SER A 54 13.03 3.53 -4.80
C SER A 54 13.73 4.39 -3.73
N ARG A 55 14.81 3.85 -3.19
CA ARG A 55 15.74 4.59 -2.33
C ARG A 55 16.87 5.13 -3.20
N GLN A 56 17.05 6.45 -3.20
CA GLN A 56 18.10 7.10 -3.98
C GLN A 56 18.85 8.15 -3.16
N ARG A 57 20.15 8.26 -3.41
CA ARG A 57 20.98 9.36 -2.93
C ARG A 57 20.69 10.62 -3.77
N VAL A 58 20.01 11.60 -3.18
CA VAL A 58 19.65 12.87 -3.83
C VAL A 58 20.21 14.02 -3.01
N GLN A 59 21.03 14.89 -3.62
CA GLN A 59 21.61 16.07 -2.96
C GLN A 59 22.35 15.77 -1.63
N GLY A 60 22.91 14.57 -1.49
CA GLY A 60 23.59 14.17 -0.26
C GLY A 60 22.66 13.68 0.85
N TYR A 61 21.43 13.29 0.52
CA TYR A 61 20.47 12.66 1.44
C TYR A 61 19.98 11.32 0.90
N ASP A 62 19.75 10.36 1.79
CA ASP A 62 19.13 9.08 1.44
C ASP A 62 17.61 9.30 1.41
N SER A 63 17.07 9.37 0.21
CA SER A 63 15.74 9.91 -0.06
C SER A 63 14.83 8.82 -0.61
N LEU A 64 13.53 8.97 -0.35
CA LEU A 64 12.49 8.20 -1.01
C LEU A 64 12.14 8.87 -2.33
N VAL A 65 12.07 8.09 -3.40
CA VAL A 65 11.61 8.54 -4.71
C VAL A 65 10.36 7.75 -5.07
N LEU A 66 9.25 8.46 -5.21
CA LEU A 66 8.00 7.98 -5.79
C LEU A 66 8.01 8.30 -7.27
N SER A 67 7.91 7.27 -8.10
CA SER A 67 7.71 7.40 -9.54
C SER A 67 6.44 6.66 -9.94
N PHE A 68 5.87 7.00 -11.08
CA PHE A 68 4.59 6.44 -11.52
C PHE A 68 4.76 5.82 -12.91
N ARG A 69 4.17 4.65 -13.13
CA ARG A 69 4.22 3.96 -14.43
C ARG A 69 3.63 4.85 -15.54
N ASP A 70 4.23 4.75 -16.72
CA ASP A 70 3.83 5.41 -17.95
C ASP A 70 3.78 6.95 -17.90
N ARG A 71 4.45 7.57 -16.93
CA ARG A 71 4.58 9.04 -16.84
C ARG A 71 5.96 9.47 -16.33
N ALA A 72 6.30 10.73 -16.59
CA ALA A 72 7.56 11.34 -16.16
C ALA A 72 7.48 12.02 -14.78
N ASP A 73 6.29 11.96 -14.15
CA ASP A 73 6.01 12.55 -12.85
C ASP A 73 6.76 11.81 -11.74
N SER A 74 7.26 12.55 -10.76
CA SER A 74 7.92 11.98 -9.59
C SER A 74 7.87 12.90 -8.38
N VAL A 75 7.86 12.32 -7.19
CA VAL A 75 8.04 13.05 -5.93
C VAL A 75 9.24 12.49 -5.19
N ILE A 76 10.14 13.37 -4.77
CA ILE A 76 11.29 13.03 -3.92
C ILE A 76 11.00 13.52 -2.52
N ILE A 77 11.07 12.64 -1.52
CA ILE A 77 11.05 13.03 -0.11
C ILE A 77 12.48 12.97 0.40
N GLN A 78 13.10 14.15 0.51
CA GLN A 78 14.53 14.27 0.80
C GLN A 78 14.83 13.77 2.22
N GLY A 79 15.80 12.86 2.34
CA GLY A 79 16.26 12.41 3.65
C GLY A 79 15.34 11.43 4.37
N TYR A 80 14.30 10.93 3.70
CA TYR A 80 13.33 9.96 4.24
C TYR A 80 13.97 8.78 5.01
N PHE A 81 15.09 8.24 4.52
CA PHE A 81 15.81 7.12 5.15
C PHE A 81 17.00 7.56 6.01
N SER A 82 17.19 8.86 6.21
CA SER A 82 18.30 9.42 6.99
C SER A 82 17.90 9.61 8.45
N LEU A 83 16.72 10.20 8.71
CA LEU A 83 16.14 10.40 10.03
C LEU A 83 14.60 10.42 9.89
N ASP A 84 13.89 9.89 10.88
CA ASP A 84 12.42 9.87 10.89
C ASP A 84 11.80 11.28 10.78
N TYR A 85 12.51 12.30 11.28
CA TYR A 85 12.11 13.70 11.19
C TYR A 85 12.01 14.26 9.75
N TYR A 86 12.57 13.56 8.76
CA TYR A 86 12.50 13.93 7.34
C TYR A 86 11.47 13.10 6.57
N GLN A 87 10.74 12.21 7.25
CA GLN A 87 9.69 11.42 6.62
C GLN A 87 8.42 12.25 6.46
N VAL A 88 7.57 11.77 5.56
CA VAL A 88 6.16 12.12 5.51
C VAL A 88 5.41 10.90 5.99
N GLU A 89 4.58 11.05 7.04
CA GLU A 89 3.97 9.94 7.75
C GLU A 89 2.81 9.28 7.00
N GLN A 90 2.20 9.98 6.05
CA GLN A 90 1.04 9.48 5.32
C GLN A 90 1.18 9.73 3.82
N LEU A 91 1.29 8.66 3.04
CA LEU A 91 1.18 8.71 1.58
C LEU A 91 -0.23 8.26 1.20
N VAL A 92 -1.11 9.21 0.87
CA VAL A 92 -2.52 8.96 0.55
C VAL A 92 -2.74 9.01 -0.95
N PHE A 93 -3.12 7.88 -1.54
CA PHE A 93 -3.36 7.73 -2.97
C PHE A 93 -4.79 8.10 -3.36
N ALA A 94 -5.03 8.29 -4.66
CA ALA A 94 -6.34 8.68 -5.17
C ALA A 94 -7.42 7.60 -5.00
N ASP A 95 -7.02 6.33 -4.91
CA ASP A 95 -7.89 5.20 -4.60
C ASP A 95 -8.22 5.09 -3.10
N GLY A 96 -7.61 5.92 -2.25
CA GLY A 96 -7.77 5.86 -0.80
C GLY A 96 -6.77 4.94 -0.09
N THR A 97 -5.87 4.28 -0.83
CA THR A 97 -4.76 3.53 -0.25
C THR A 97 -3.90 4.47 0.59
N LEU A 98 -3.44 3.98 1.74
CA LEU A 98 -2.53 4.67 2.65
C LEU A 98 -1.26 3.85 2.78
N TRP A 99 -0.10 4.45 2.51
CA TRP A 99 1.20 3.90 2.92
C TRP A 99 1.75 4.70 4.09
N LEU A 100 2.14 3.98 5.14
CA LEU A 100 2.84 4.50 6.31
C LEU A 100 4.35 4.26 6.17
N PRO A 101 5.20 4.92 6.99
CA PRO A 101 6.64 4.71 6.94
C PRO A 101 7.07 3.26 7.12
N GLU A 102 6.35 2.51 7.96
CA GLU A 102 6.60 1.09 8.15
C GLU A 102 6.34 0.27 6.87
N ASP A 103 5.29 0.57 6.12
CA ASP A 103 5.00 -0.11 4.84
C ASP A 103 6.12 0.16 3.82
N VAL A 104 6.53 1.43 3.71
CA VAL A 104 7.61 1.86 2.81
C VAL A 104 8.92 1.18 3.20
N LEU A 105 9.26 1.15 4.49
CA LEU A 105 10.49 0.52 4.97
C LEU A 105 10.48 -0.98 4.71
N ASN A 106 9.37 -1.66 5.04
CA ASN A 106 9.19 -3.10 4.81
C ASN A 106 9.31 -3.46 3.32
N TYR A 107 8.78 -2.62 2.43
CA TYR A 107 8.96 -2.82 1.00
C TYR A 107 10.42 -2.64 0.57
N ILE A 108 11.07 -1.54 0.98
CA ILE A 108 12.42 -1.21 0.53
C ILE A 108 13.48 -2.18 1.08
N GLU A 109 13.35 -2.61 2.33
CA GLU A 109 14.37 -3.42 3.01
C GLU A 109 14.10 -4.92 2.93
N HIS A 110 12.83 -5.31 2.93
CA HIS A 110 12.42 -6.72 3.02
C HIS A 110 11.64 -7.21 1.80
N ASN A 111 11.38 -6.32 0.83
CA ASN A 111 10.60 -6.63 -0.38
C ASN A 111 9.20 -7.18 -0.02
N ILE A 112 8.64 -6.72 1.09
CA ILE A 112 7.26 -7.01 1.50
C ILE A 112 6.34 -6.17 0.62
N PRO A 113 5.34 -6.76 -0.05
CA PRO A 113 4.42 -6.03 -0.91
C PRO A 113 3.75 -4.86 -0.19
N LEU A 114 3.67 -3.71 -0.86
CA LEU A 114 2.96 -2.53 -0.34
C LEU A 114 1.45 -2.80 -0.33
N PRO A 115 0.71 -2.26 0.66
CA PRO A 115 -0.73 -2.40 0.67
C PRO A 115 -1.30 -1.66 -0.54
N VAL A 116 -2.23 -2.27 -1.25
CA VAL A 116 -2.96 -1.66 -2.35
C VAL A 116 -4.44 -1.85 -2.08
N MET A 117 -5.27 -0.86 -2.39
CA MET A 117 -6.71 -1.03 -2.31
C MET A 117 -7.17 -1.92 -3.46
N ASP A 118 -7.19 -3.22 -3.23
CA ASP A 118 -7.72 -4.17 -4.18
C ASP A 118 -9.25 -4.19 -4.10
N THR A 119 -9.89 -3.58 -5.10
CA THR A 119 -11.35 -3.60 -5.25
C THR A 119 -11.88 -4.99 -5.64
N ALA A 120 -11.04 -5.87 -6.18
CA ALA A 120 -11.36 -7.23 -6.59
C ALA A 120 -11.14 -8.27 -5.47
N GLU A 121 -10.03 -8.22 -4.71
CA GLU A 121 -9.80 -9.13 -3.56
C GLU A 121 -10.87 -8.92 -2.48
N SER A 122 -11.31 -7.68 -2.23
CA SER A 122 -12.41 -7.43 -1.28
C SER A 122 -13.71 -8.16 -1.66
N THR A 123 -14.04 -8.23 -2.96
CA THR A 123 -15.20 -9.01 -3.40
C THR A 123 -14.96 -10.52 -3.42
N ALA A 124 -13.74 -10.96 -3.75
CA ALA A 124 -13.36 -12.37 -3.77
C ALA A 124 -13.34 -12.96 -2.35
N ASP A 125 -12.77 -12.24 -1.39
CA ASP A 125 -12.75 -12.61 0.03
C ASP A 125 -14.14 -12.59 0.63
N ILE A 126 -14.99 -11.60 0.30
CA ILE A 126 -16.39 -11.60 0.72
C ILE A 126 -17.17 -12.76 0.08
N ALA A 127 -16.91 -13.08 -1.18
CA ALA A 127 -17.55 -14.20 -1.86
C ALA A 127 -17.12 -15.55 -1.26
N LEU A 128 -15.84 -15.69 -0.93
CA LEU A 128 -15.27 -16.86 -0.27
C LEU A 128 -15.79 -17.00 1.16
N LEU A 129 -15.80 -15.92 1.96
CA LEU A 129 -16.40 -15.92 3.30
C LEU A 129 -17.88 -16.29 3.24
N LYS A 130 -18.63 -15.75 2.27
CA LYS A 130 -20.04 -16.10 2.08
C LYS A 130 -20.19 -17.57 1.72
N GLN A 131 -19.32 -18.11 0.88
CA GLN A 131 -19.34 -19.52 0.50
C GLN A 131 -19.02 -20.43 1.68
N GLU A 132 -17.99 -20.11 2.47
CA GLU A 132 -17.60 -20.87 3.67
C GLU A 132 -18.68 -20.81 4.76
N ILE A 133 -19.29 -19.64 4.98
CA ILE A 133 -20.43 -19.49 5.90
C ILE A 133 -21.64 -20.29 5.38
N CYS A 134 -21.94 -20.24 4.09
CA CYS A 134 -23.00 -21.05 3.49
C CYS A 134 -22.72 -22.56 3.64
N GLN A 135 -21.48 -23.00 3.48
CA GLN A 135 -21.08 -24.40 3.68
C GLN A 135 -21.23 -24.83 5.13
N PHE A 136 -20.81 -23.99 6.07
CA PHE A 136 -20.95 -24.25 7.51
C PHE A 136 -22.42 -24.32 7.96
N LEU A 137 -23.28 -23.45 7.42
CA LEU A 137 -24.73 -23.49 7.69
C LEU A 137 -25.43 -24.66 7.00
N ALA A 138 -24.93 -25.10 5.84
CA ALA A 138 -25.47 -26.24 5.10
C ALA A 138 -24.99 -27.59 5.64
N SER A 139 -23.80 -27.64 6.26
CA SER A 139 -23.26 -28.82 6.95
C SER A 139 -23.85 -28.98 8.34
N GLY A 140 -25.11 -28.55 8.54
CA GLY A 140 -25.77 -28.54 9.83
C GLY A 140 -25.72 -29.90 10.52
N ASP A 141 -24.70 -30.09 11.35
CA ASP A 141 -24.70 -31.05 12.46
C ASP A 141 -25.64 -30.49 13.54
N VAL A 142 -26.93 -30.52 13.23
CA VAL A 142 -27.94 -30.85 14.23
C VAL A 142 -28.15 -32.35 14.13
N ASP A 143 -27.18 -33.07 14.69
CA ASP A 143 -27.23 -34.51 14.85
C ASP A 143 -28.41 -34.84 15.78
N ASP A 144 -29.55 -35.20 15.16
CA ASP A 144 -30.54 -36.11 15.73
C ASP A 144 -31.03 -37.03 14.60
N ALA A 145 -30.44 -38.24 14.61
CA ALA A 145 -30.94 -39.53 14.11
C ALA A 145 -30.87 -39.87 12.61
N ASP A 146 -30.11 -40.94 12.36
CA ASP A 146 -30.28 -41.97 11.32
C ASP A 146 -30.34 -41.52 9.86
N ASP A 147 -29.21 -41.51 9.14
CA ASP A 147 -29.08 -42.27 7.88
C ASP A 147 -27.64 -42.37 7.37
N ALA A 148 -27.29 -43.53 6.85
CA ALA A 148 -26.01 -43.80 6.22
C ALA A 148 -25.99 -43.23 4.79
N GLY A 149 -25.05 -42.34 4.43
CA GLY A 149 -25.04 -41.84 3.06
C GLY A 149 -23.87 -40.97 2.60
N VAL A 150 -22.79 -41.62 2.17
CA VAL A 150 -21.94 -41.22 1.03
C VAL A 150 -21.02 -40.00 1.19
N ALA A 151 -19.73 -40.28 1.38
CA ALA A 151 -18.64 -39.38 0.99
C ALA A 151 -18.43 -39.39 -0.54
N ILE A 152 -18.23 -38.24 -1.18
CA ILE A 152 -17.56 -38.09 -2.50
C ILE A 152 -16.70 -36.78 -2.49
N PRO A 153 -15.52 -36.75 -3.16
CA PRO A 153 -14.30 -36.12 -2.67
C PRO A 153 -13.87 -34.81 -3.36
N LEU A 154 -12.74 -34.28 -2.87
CA LEU A 154 -11.88 -33.22 -3.38
C LEU A 154 -11.65 -33.26 -4.90
N ALA A 155 -11.96 -32.16 -5.60
CA ALA A 155 -11.39 -31.84 -6.90
C ALA A 155 -10.75 -30.45 -6.84
N THR A 156 -9.43 -30.46 -7.03
CA THR A 156 -8.48 -29.36 -6.86
C THR A 156 -8.58 -28.34 -7.99
N ALA A 157 -8.60 -27.05 -7.63
CA ALA A 157 -7.84 -26.02 -8.34
C ALA A 157 -7.26 -25.06 -7.28
N GLN A 158 -6.07 -25.42 -6.77
CA GLN A 158 -5.14 -24.46 -6.19
C GLN A 158 -4.49 -23.66 -7.32
N THR A 159 -4.38 -22.34 -7.13
CA THR A 159 -3.22 -21.44 -7.39
C THR A 159 -3.76 -20.01 -7.26
N THR A 160 -3.27 -19.09 -6.42
CA THR A 160 -2.08 -19.04 -5.55
C THR A 160 -2.35 -18.05 -4.42
N ALA A 161 -2.40 -18.52 -3.18
CA ALA A 161 -2.25 -17.70 -1.98
C ALA A 161 -1.39 -18.46 -0.97
N GLU A 162 -0.16 -18.80 -1.38
CA GLU A 162 0.84 -19.34 -0.46
C GLU A 162 2.10 -18.48 -0.57
N ASN A 163 2.27 -17.60 0.42
CA ASN A 163 3.55 -17.42 1.10
C ASN A 163 3.42 -16.56 2.36
N TRP A 164 2.58 -16.98 3.31
CA TRP A 164 2.73 -16.53 4.69
C TRP A 164 3.26 -17.67 5.56
N ARG A 165 4.56 -17.56 5.87
CA ARG A 165 5.19 -17.94 7.14
C ARG A 165 5.31 -19.42 7.49
N THR A 166 6.32 -20.07 6.90
CA THR A 166 7.15 -21.03 7.65
C THR A 166 8.32 -20.28 8.27
N ALA A 167 8.18 -19.80 9.52
CA ALA A 167 9.29 -19.59 10.47
C ALA A 167 8.80 -18.92 11.76
N ILE A 168 8.17 -19.67 12.66
CA ILE A 168 8.56 -19.58 14.08
C ILE A 168 8.35 -20.95 14.71
N GLY A 169 9.46 -21.64 14.92
CA GLY A 169 9.55 -22.96 15.52
C GLY A 169 10.96 -23.17 16.04
N TYR A 170 11.30 -22.46 17.11
CA TYR A 170 12.13 -22.90 18.24
C TYR A 170 11.62 -22.21 19.50
#